data_AF-A0A3S0H3T4-F1
#
_entry.id   AF-A0A3S0H3T4-F1
#
_cell.length_a   1.000
_cell.length_b   1.000
_cell.length_c   1.000
_cell.angle_alpha   90.00
_cell.angle_beta   90.00
_cell.angle_gamma   90.00
#
_symmetry.space_group_name_H-M   'P 1'
#
loop_
_entity.id
_entity.type
_entity.pdbx_description
1 polymer ?
#
loop_
_entity_poly.entity_id
_entity_poly.type
_entity_poly.pdbx_seq_one_letter_code
_entity_poly.pdbx_strand_id
1 'polypeptide(L)'
;MFRTSDIVLIAVMVSAAALTYKTKREAEEQLAAVQKIQAQIRYEEDTIDLLKADWSLLTQPSRLQKLADVYKSQLGLEPVGAHQIGGLDDIPVKPVTIEDLSAQRLGGMADNAGNGPTGDKDSVVTGSTVQ
;
A
#
# COMPACT_ATOMS: atom_id res chain seq x y z
N MET A 1 46.16 45.72 -38.02
CA MET A 1 44.84 45.05 -37.96
C MET A 1 44.87 43.73 -37.17
N PHE A 2 45.90 43.48 -36.34
CA PHE A 2 46.02 42.24 -35.53
C PHE A 2 45.48 42.36 -34.09
N ARG A 3 45.29 43.58 -33.57
CA ARG A 3 44.87 43.77 -32.17
C ARG A 3 43.41 43.40 -31.90
N THR A 4 42.53 43.56 -32.89
CA THR A 4 41.12 43.20 -32.76
C THR A 4 40.91 41.68 -32.81
N SER A 5 41.66 40.96 -33.66
CA SER A 5 41.62 39.50 -33.72
C SER A 5 42.14 38.85 -32.42
N ASP A 6 43.20 39.41 -31.83
CA ASP A 6 43.75 38.89 -30.58
C ASP A 6 42.75 39.03 -29.42
N ILE A 7 42.04 40.17 -29.34
CA ILE A 7 40.99 40.38 -28.35
C ILE A 7 39.85 39.36 -28.52
N VAL A 8 39.45 39.08 -29.77
CA VAL A 8 38.41 38.07 -30.04
C VAL A 8 38.88 36.68 -29.63
N LEU A 9 40.12 36.30 -29.94
CA LEU A 9 40.68 35.01 -29.54
C LEU A 9 40.75 34.84 -28.02
N ILE A 10 41.20 35.88 -27.30
CA ILE A 10 41.23 35.88 -25.83
C ILE A 10 39.81 35.78 -25.27
N ALA A 11 38.85 36.53 -25.83
CA ALA A 11 37.45 36.45 -25.40
C ALA A 11 36.89 35.03 -25.56
N VAL A 12 37.11 34.40 -26.71
CA VAL A 12 36.68 33.01 -26.96
C VAL A 12 37.34 32.04 -25.98
N MET A 13 38.64 32.17 -25.72
CA MET A 13 39.37 31.33 -24.77
C MET A 13 38.81 31.47 -23.35
N VAL A 14 38.57 32.70 -22.89
CA VAL A 14 38.02 32.97 -21.56
C VAL A 14 36.59 32.45 -21.46
N SER A 15 35.76 32.60 -22.50
CA SER A 15 34.41 32.04 -22.54
C SER A 15 34.41 30.51 -22.43
N ALA A 16 35.28 29.83 -23.18
CA ALA A 16 35.41 28.37 -23.12
C ALA A 16 35.84 27.89 -21.72
N ALA A 17 36.80 28.59 -21.09
CA ALA A 17 37.24 28.30 -19.73
C ALA A 17 36.11 28.52 -18.71
N ALA A 18 35.36 29.61 -18.83
CA ALA A 18 34.24 29.93 -17.96
C ALA A 18 33.12 28.88 -18.06
N LEU A 19 32.77 28.45 -19.28
CA LEU A 19 31.77 27.40 -19.50
C LEU A 19 32.20 26.07 -18.86
N THR A 20 33.46 25.66 -19.06
CA THR A 20 34.01 24.43 -18.48
C THR A 20 33.95 24.46 -16.96
N TYR A 21 34.36 25.57 -16.35
CA TYR A 21 34.31 25.74 -14.90
C TYR A 21 32.87 25.71 -14.39
N LYS A 22 31.95 26.40 -15.06
CA LYS A 22 30.53 26.41 -14.69
C LYS A 22 29.93 25.00 -14.73
N THR A 23 30.15 24.26 -15.82
CA THR A 23 29.66 22.88 -15.97
C THR A 23 30.25 21.95 -14.92
N LYS A 24 31.56 22.06 -14.64
CA LYS A 24 32.19 21.28 -13.57
C LYS A 24 31.56 21.58 -12.21
N ARG A 25 31.33 22.88 -11.93
CA ARG A 25 30.81 23.30 -10.63
C ARG A 25 29.36 22.86 -10.41
N GLU A 26 28.54 22.98 -11.45
CA GLU A 26 27.15 22.52 -11.42
C GLU A 26 27.09 20.99 -11.22
N ALA A 27 27.98 20.23 -11.87
CA ALA A 27 28.08 18.78 -11.64
C ALA A 27 28.50 18.43 -10.21
N GLU A 28 29.46 19.17 -9.62
CA GLU A 28 29.88 18.98 -8.22
C GLU A 28 28.74 19.27 -7.23
N GLU A 29 27.95 20.32 -7.47
CA GLU A 29 26.82 20.69 -6.62
C GLU A 29 25.70 19.63 -6.65
N GLN A 30 25.35 19.13 -7.84
CA GLN A 30 24.37 18.06 -8.00
C GLN A 30 24.84 16.75 -7.35
N LEU A 31 26.12 16.42 -7.49
CA LEU A 31 26.72 15.23 -6.88
C LEU A 31 26.67 15.30 -5.34
N ALA A 32 26.92 16.47 -4.75
CA ALA A 32 26.78 16.68 -3.31
C ALA A 32 25.32 16.49 -2.84
N ALA A 33 24.34 16.97 -3.60
CA ALA A 33 22.92 16.76 -3.30
C ALA A 33 22.53 15.27 -3.34
N VAL A 34 22.96 14.54 -4.39
CA VAL A 34 22.72 13.10 -4.51
C VAL A 34 23.35 12.33 -3.35
N GLN A 35 24.60 12.66 -2.97
CA GLN A 35 25.26 12.01 -1.84
C GLN A 35 24.51 12.22 -0.52
N LYS A 36 23.98 13.42 -0.30
CA LYS A 36 23.16 13.73 0.89
C LYS A 36 21.89 12.88 0.92
N ILE A 37 21.18 12.80 -0.20
CA ILE A 37 19.95 11.99 -0.30
C ILE A 37 20.28 10.51 -0.09
N GLN A 38 21.33 9.99 -0.72
CA GLN A 38 21.75 8.60 -0.55
C GLN A 38 22.12 8.27 0.90
N ALA A 39 22.74 9.22 1.63
CA ALA A 39 23.02 9.05 3.05
C ALA A 39 21.74 9.01 3.89
N GLN A 40 20.73 9.81 3.56
CA GLN A 40 19.42 9.78 4.22
C GLN A 40 18.70 8.45 3.97
N ILE A 41 18.68 7.98 2.72
CA ILE A 41 18.07 6.69 2.35
C ILE A 41 18.70 5.55 3.15
N ARG A 42 20.03 5.48 3.22
CA ARG A 42 20.72 4.42 3.99
C ARG A 42 20.37 4.47 5.48
N TYR A 43 20.28 5.66 6.06
CA TYR A 43 19.87 5.81 7.45
C TYR A 43 18.43 5.33 7.72
N GLU A 44 17.52 5.61 6.79
CA GLU A 44 16.14 5.12 6.86
C GLU A 44 16.06 3.61 6.67
N GLU A 45 16.83 3.04 5.73
CA GLU A 45 16.94 1.59 5.51
C GLU A 45 17.43 0.87 6.77
N ASP A 46 18.51 1.36 7.40
CA ASP A 46 19.04 0.82 8.65
C ASP A 46 17.97 0.86 9.78
N THR A 47 17.18 1.95 9.82
CA THR A 47 16.09 2.10 10.78
C THR A 47 14.99 1.07 10.53
N ILE A 48 14.59 0.88 9.27
CA ILE A 48 13.58 -0.12 8.89
C ILE A 48 14.03 -1.53 9.27
N ASP A 49 15.30 -1.86 9.04
CA ASP A 49 15.82 -3.19 9.35
C ASP A 49 15.87 -3.45 10.86
N LEU A 50 16.18 -2.43 11.66
CA LEU A 50 16.02 -2.50 13.12
C LEU A 50 14.55 -2.77 13.52
N LEU A 51 13.60 -2.04 12.93
CA LEU A 51 12.17 -2.24 13.21
C LEU A 51 11.67 -3.62 12.77
N LYS A 52 12.18 -4.17 11.66
CA LYS A 52 11.86 -5.54 11.23
C LYS A 52 12.40 -6.57 12.21
N ALA A 53 13.57 -6.34 12.79
CA ALA A 53 14.11 -7.22 13.82
C ALA A 53 13.20 -7.24 15.06
N ASP A 54 12.74 -6.07 15.50
CA ASP A 54 11.76 -5.95 16.59
C ASP A 54 10.43 -6.62 16.23
N TRP A 55 9.93 -6.41 15.01
CA TRP A 55 8.69 -7.04 14.55
C TRP A 55 8.79 -8.57 14.53
N SER A 56 9.93 -9.12 14.12
CA SER A 56 10.20 -10.55 14.19
C SER A 56 10.21 -11.08 15.63
N LEU A 57 10.66 -10.28 16.59
CA LEU A 57 10.62 -10.64 18.01
C LEU A 57 9.19 -10.60 18.56
N LEU A 58 8.40 -9.60 18.19
CA LEU A 58 7.01 -9.44 18.65
C LEU A 58 6.08 -10.49 18.04
N THR A 59 6.30 -10.86 16.78
CA THR A 59 5.45 -11.80 16.03
C THR A 59 5.91 -13.26 16.21
N GLN A 60 6.78 -13.53 17.18
CA GLN A 60 7.27 -14.88 17.42
C GLN A 60 6.09 -15.82 17.75
N PRO A 61 5.93 -16.95 17.01
CA PRO A 61 4.75 -17.82 17.13
C PRO A 61 4.60 -18.39 18.53
N SER A 62 5.71 -18.67 19.23
CA SER A 62 5.69 -19.14 20.61
C SER A 62 5.13 -18.11 21.61
N ARG A 63 5.31 -16.80 21.37
CA ARG A 63 4.70 -15.73 22.17
C ARG A 63 3.21 -15.58 21.86
N LEU A 64 2.84 -15.62 20.58
CA LEU A 64 1.44 -15.56 20.15
C LEU A 64 0.63 -16.74 20.68
N GLN A 65 1.18 -17.96 20.63
CA GLN A 65 0.56 -19.17 21.20
C GLN A 65 0.32 -19.01 22.71
N LYS A 66 1.31 -18.53 23.46
CA LYS A 66 1.18 -18.28 24.90
C LYS A 66 0.11 -17.24 25.21
N LEU A 67 0.05 -16.14 24.45
CA LEU A 67 -1.01 -15.14 24.62
C LEU A 67 -2.38 -15.74 24.30
N ALA A 68 -2.50 -16.51 23.22
CA ALA A 68 -3.74 -17.20 22.86
C ALA A 68 -4.20 -18.17 23.96
N ASP A 69 -3.28 -18.92 24.57
CA ASP A 69 -3.58 -19.82 25.68
C ASP A 69 -4.00 -19.06 26.96
N VAL A 70 -3.33 -17.95 27.29
CA VAL A 70 -3.66 -17.12 28.46
C VAL A 70 -5.04 -16.47 28.33
N TYR A 71 -5.37 -15.94 27.15
CA TYR A 71 -6.65 -15.27 26.91
C TYR A 71 -7.74 -16.22 26.38
N LYS A 72 -7.50 -17.53 26.34
CA LYS A 72 -8.42 -18.53 25.80
C LYS A 72 -9.83 -18.46 26.39
N SER A 73 -9.94 -18.15 27.68
CA SER A 73 -11.23 -18.03 28.39
C SER A 73 -12.05 -16.79 27.98
N GLN A 74 -11.40 -15.74 27.49
CA GLN A 74 -12.04 -14.50 27.03
C GLN A 74 -12.27 -14.49 25.53
N LEU A 75 -11.34 -15.10 24.78
CA LEU A 75 -11.33 -15.07 23.32
C LEU A 75 -12.11 -16.23 22.70
N GLY A 76 -12.31 -17.34 23.45
CA GLY A 76 -13.04 -18.51 22.98
C GLY A 76 -12.41 -19.19 21.75
N LEU A 77 -11.15 -18.87 21.44
CA LEU A 77 -10.47 -19.35 20.24
C LEU A 77 -10.14 -20.84 20.38
N GLU A 78 -10.65 -21.63 19.45
CA GLU A 78 -10.26 -23.02 19.25
C GLU A 78 -9.20 -23.08 18.13
N PRO A 79 -8.16 -23.94 18.24
CA PRO A 79 -7.20 -24.10 17.16
C PRO A 79 -7.93 -24.47 15.87
N VAL A 80 -7.61 -23.75 14.78
CA VAL A 80 -8.18 -24.05 13.46
C VAL A 80 -7.80 -25.48 13.07
N GLY A 81 -8.79 -26.36 13.00
CA GLY A 81 -8.61 -27.73 12.52
C GLY A 81 -8.35 -27.72 11.01
N ALA A 82 -7.53 -28.66 10.51
CA ALA A 82 -7.20 -28.75 9.08
C ALA A 82 -8.43 -28.89 8.17
N HIS A 83 -9.55 -29.40 8.70
CA HIS A 83 -10.83 -29.52 7.99
C HIS A 83 -11.57 -28.17 7.79
N GLN A 84 -11.19 -27.11 8.52
CA GLN A 84 -11.78 -25.78 8.40
C GLN A 84 -11.09 -24.93 7.30
N ILE A 85 -9.99 -25.41 6.73
CA ILE A 85 -9.28 -24.76 5.62
C ILE A 85 -9.79 -25.39 4.32
N GLY A 86 -10.76 -24.74 3.68
CA GLY A 86 -11.36 -25.17 2.41
C GLY A 86 -11.54 -23.99 1.45
N GLY A 87 -11.75 -24.30 0.17
CA GLY A 87 -12.07 -23.29 -0.84
C GLY A 87 -13.51 -22.79 -0.69
N LEU A 88 -13.86 -21.69 -1.37
CA LEU A 88 -15.25 -21.19 -1.39
C LEU A 88 -16.23 -22.25 -1.93
N ASP A 89 -15.72 -23.16 -2.77
CA ASP A 89 -16.45 -24.31 -3.35
C ASP A 89 -16.72 -25.45 -2.34
N ASP A 90 -16.02 -25.47 -1.19
CA ASP A 90 -16.23 -26.46 -0.11
C ASP A 90 -17.32 -26.02 0.88
N ILE A 91 -17.88 -24.81 0.74
CA ILE A 91 -18.95 -24.31 1.59
C ILE A 91 -20.28 -24.94 1.13
N PRO A 92 -20.97 -25.74 1.96
CA PRO A 92 -22.28 -26.26 1.58
C PRO A 92 -23.25 -25.11 1.33
N VAL A 93 -23.86 -25.11 0.14
CA VAL A 93 -24.86 -24.12 -0.27
C VAL A 93 -25.99 -24.13 0.77
N LYS A 94 -26.29 -22.97 1.39
CA LYS A 94 -27.37 -22.85 2.38
C LYS A 94 -28.66 -23.43 1.77
N PRO A 95 -29.26 -24.47 2.36
CA PRO A 95 -30.53 -25.00 1.85
C PRO A 95 -31.56 -23.89 2.00
N VAL A 96 -32.12 -23.47 0.87
CA VAL A 96 -33.21 -22.50 0.82
C VAL A 96 -34.47 -23.24 1.28
N THR A 97 -34.83 -23.10 2.55
CA THR A 97 -36.09 -23.64 3.06
C THR A 97 -37.24 -22.87 2.40
N ILE A 98 -38.27 -23.58 1.92
CA ILE A 98 -39.37 -22.98 1.15
C ILE A 98 -40.11 -21.89 1.95
N GLU A 99 -40.10 -21.98 3.27
CA GLU A 99 -40.59 -20.93 4.18
C GLU A 99 -39.93 -19.55 3.94
N ASP A 100 -38.62 -19.46 3.71
CA ASP A 100 -37.90 -18.19 3.47
C ASP A 100 -38.33 -17.56 2.12
N LEU A 101 -38.56 -18.38 1.10
CA LEU A 101 -39.04 -17.94 -0.22
C LEU A 101 -40.50 -17.48 -0.17
N SER A 102 -41.31 -18.09 0.70
CA SER A 102 -42.72 -17.75 0.89
C SER A 102 -42.88 -16.42 1.64
N ALA A 103 -42.04 -16.16 2.66
CA ALA A 103 -42.01 -14.91 3.39
C ALA A 103 -41.55 -13.74 2.51
N GLN A 104 -40.56 -13.96 1.64
CA GLN A 104 -40.06 -12.94 0.72
C GLN A 104 -41.07 -12.56 -0.38
N ARG A 105 -41.88 -13.51 -0.88
CA ARG A 105 -42.82 -13.26 -1.99
C ARG A 105 -44.17 -12.69 -1.56
N LEU A 106 -44.54 -12.76 -0.28
CA LEU A 106 -45.86 -12.32 0.20
C LEU A 106 -45.90 -10.85 0.65
N GLY A 107 -44.75 -10.15 0.61
CA GLY A 107 -44.54 -8.87 1.30
C GLY A 107 -44.63 -7.57 0.48
N GLY A 108 -45.12 -7.57 -0.76
CA GLY A 108 -45.36 -6.29 -1.44
C GLY A 108 -45.47 -6.37 -2.95
N MET A 109 -46.69 -6.25 -3.47
CA MET A 109 -46.93 -5.62 -4.77
C MET A 109 -48.38 -5.15 -4.86
N ALA A 110 -48.68 -4.01 -4.23
CA ALA A 110 -49.98 -3.37 -4.27
C ALA A 110 -49.85 -1.86 -4.49
N ASP A 111 -49.18 -1.42 -5.56
CA ASP A 111 -49.30 -0.04 -6.05
C ASP A 111 -48.53 0.23 -7.35
N ASN A 112 -49.30 0.68 -8.33
CA ASN A 112 -48.99 1.68 -9.34
C ASN A 112 -47.85 1.46 -10.35
N ALA A 113 -48.31 1.13 -11.56
CA ALA A 113 -48.05 1.87 -12.79
C ALA A 113 -46.99 2.99 -12.73
N GLY A 114 -45.98 2.87 -13.59
CA GLY A 114 -45.17 4.00 -14.02
C GLY A 114 -43.68 3.70 -14.03
N ASN A 115 -43.16 3.49 -15.23
CA ASN A 115 -41.86 3.95 -15.69
C ASN A 115 -40.62 3.66 -14.81
N GLY A 116 -39.74 2.77 -15.27
CA GLY A 116 -38.42 2.60 -14.66
C GLY A 116 -37.41 1.89 -15.57
N PRO A 117 -36.41 2.60 -16.12
CA PRO A 117 -35.17 2.03 -16.62
C PRO A 117 -34.14 1.88 -15.47
N THR A 118 -33.09 1.07 -15.72
CA THR A 118 -31.76 1.02 -15.04
C THR A 118 -31.78 0.65 -13.54
N GLY A 119 -31.17 -0.43 -13.08
CA GLY A 119 -29.87 -0.99 -13.48
C GLY A 119 -28.78 -0.43 -12.55
N ASP A 120 -28.48 -1.21 -11.50
CA ASP A 120 -27.31 -1.19 -10.62
C ASP A 120 -26.97 0.05 -9.78
N LYS A 121 -27.14 -0.11 -8.46
CA LYS A 121 -26.11 0.27 -7.49
C LYS A 121 -25.87 -0.90 -6.53
N ASP A 122 -24.76 -1.58 -6.77
CA ASP A 122 -24.23 -2.63 -5.93
C ASP A 122 -23.56 -1.99 -4.70
N SER A 123 -23.95 -2.39 -3.49
CA SER A 123 -23.32 -1.90 -2.26
C SER A 123 -22.54 -3.03 -1.59
N VAL A 124 -21.24 -3.09 -1.88
CA VAL A 124 -20.30 -3.96 -1.18
C VAL A 124 -20.04 -3.37 0.21
N VAL A 125 -20.57 -4.02 1.25
CA VAL A 125 -20.26 -3.75 2.66
C VAL A 125 -19.31 -4.85 3.14
N THR A 126 -18.01 -4.60 3.02
CA THR A 126 -16.97 -5.31 3.79
C THR A 126 -16.57 -4.43 4.96
N GLY A 127 -16.65 -4.98 6.17
CA GLY A 127 -16.06 -4.36 7.34
C GLY A 127 -16.95 -4.46 8.56
N SER A 128 -16.80 -5.58 9.28
CA SER A 128 -17.11 -5.66 10.71
C SER A 128 -16.59 -4.43 11.45
N THR A 129 -17.52 -3.68 12.05
CA THR A 129 -17.37 -3.15 13.41
C THR A 129 -18.76 -3.06 14.02
N VAL A 130 -19.06 -3.93 14.98
CA VAL A 130 -20.14 -3.69 15.95
C VAL A 130 -19.44 -3.38 17.26
N GLN A 131 -19.67 -2.15 17.72
CA GLN A 131 -19.29 -1.63 19.02
C GLN A 131 -20.28 -2.13 20.08
#